data_AF-A0AAV5U8K5-F1
#
_entry.id   AF-A0AAV5U8K5-F1
#
_cell.length_a   1.000
_cell.length_b   1.000
_cell.length_c   1.000
_cell.angle_alpha   90.00
_cell.angle_beta   90.00
_cell.angle_gamma   90.00
#
_symmetry.space_group_name_H-M   'P 1'
#
loop_
_entity.id
_entity.type
_entity.pdbx_description
1 polymer ?
#
loop_
_entity_poly.entity_id
_entity_poly.type
_entity_poly.pdbx_seq_one_letter_code
_entity_poly.pdbx_strand_id
1 'polypeptide(L)'
;ASSENPREKLSLREQVGAMASVLVHPRLLLFLPRFISHGLFVSFYMIIYPSTLQYSSILASRYPMLTAYYAFAMCAGCTFGGFLIAPLNRRFHDFGLRPLYYITAGVQLITYAIATLSVPNWSTARPSSESAYLEPHVVWVCVISFLLGFADTTNTASNSVICSRMIRGRASHTYAAARFYFGVAAAIVLFCSPMLSMKLHAMIFASVTIISMISYNFAVNHLEISEDPTKKENLEPQTSNQVESRSPL
;
A
#
# COMPACT_ATOMS: atom_id res chain seq x y z
N ALA A 1 4.32 -31.76 -22.99
CA ALA A 1 5.44 -31.51 -22.05
C ALA A 1 6.61 -30.98 -22.85
N SER A 2 6.82 -29.66 -22.88
CA SER A 2 8.00 -29.04 -23.48
C SER A 2 8.89 -28.57 -22.33
N SER A 3 10.13 -29.05 -22.33
CA SER A 3 11.15 -28.74 -21.33
C SER A 3 11.54 -27.26 -21.41
N GLU A 4 10.98 -26.44 -20.52
CA GLU A 4 11.34 -25.03 -20.40
C GLU A 4 12.75 -24.94 -19.78
N ASN A 5 13.71 -24.52 -20.60
CA ASN A 5 15.12 -24.44 -20.25
C ASN A 5 15.33 -23.20 -19.32
N PRO A 6 15.86 -23.32 -18.08
CA PRO A 6 15.76 -22.27 -17.07
C PRO A 6 16.62 -21.00 -17.29
N ARG A 7 17.24 -20.83 -18.46
CA ARG A 7 18.28 -19.81 -18.71
C ARG A 7 18.28 -19.22 -20.12
N GLU A 8 17.15 -19.19 -20.82
CA GLU A 8 17.07 -18.37 -22.02
C GLU A 8 16.92 -16.90 -21.58
N LYS A 9 18.00 -16.12 -21.70
CA LYS A 9 17.98 -14.68 -21.45
C LYS A 9 17.06 -14.05 -22.49
N LEU A 10 15.77 -13.94 -22.17
CA LEU A 10 14.77 -13.22 -22.95
C LEU A 10 15.38 -11.92 -23.48
N SER A 11 15.23 -11.68 -24.78
CA SER A 11 15.71 -10.45 -25.41
C SER A 11 15.11 -9.23 -24.70
N LEU A 12 15.83 -8.11 -24.64
CA LEU A 12 15.34 -6.89 -23.97
C LEU A 12 13.97 -6.46 -24.52
N ARG A 13 13.73 -6.64 -25.83
CA ARG A 13 12.43 -6.39 -26.46
C ARG A 13 11.33 -7.29 -25.92
N GLU A 14 11.62 -8.56 -25.72
CA GLU A 14 10.66 -9.54 -25.18
C GLU A 14 10.37 -9.28 -23.71
N GLN A 15 11.39 -8.87 -22.94
CA GLN A 15 11.20 -8.48 -21.53
C GLN A 15 10.33 -7.22 -21.39
N VAL A 16 10.56 -6.20 -22.23
CA VAL A 16 9.73 -4.99 -22.26
C VAL A 16 8.30 -5.30 -22.71
N GLY A 17 8.14 -6.13 -23.75
CA GLY A 17 6.83 -6.60 -24.20
C GLY A 17 6.08 -7.39 -23.11
N ALA A 18 6.78 -8.28 -22.41
CA ALA A 18 6.22 -9.02 -21.28
C ALA A 18 5.79 -8.08 -20.14
N MET A 19 6.60 -7.08 -19.78
CA MET A 19 6.25 -6.11 -18.74
C MET A 19 5.04 -5.25 -19.13
N ALA A 20 4.96 -4.82 -20.39
CA ALA A 20 3.79 -4.11 -20.94
C ALA A 20 2.52 -4.98 -20.89
N SER A 21 2.62 -6.27 -21.21
CA SER A 21 1.50 -7.20 -21.11
C SER A 21 1.01 -7.39 -19.67
N VAL A 22 1.93 -7.36 -18.69
CA VAL A 22 1.61 -7.49 -17.27
C VAL A 22 0.93 -6.23 -16.73
N LEU A 23 1.32 -5.04 -17.20
CA LEU A 23 0.68 -3.76 -16.83
C LEU A 23 -0.82 -3.78 -17.14
N VAL A 24 -1.22 -4.31 -18.30
CA VAL A 24 -2.63 -4.34 -18.75
C VAL A 24 -3.37 -5.59 -18.27
N HIS A 25 -2.74 -6.45 -17.47
CA HIS A 25 -3.35 -7.71 -17.07
C HIS A 25 -4.55 -7.46 -16.14
N PRO A 26 -5.74 -8.02 -16.40
CA PRO A 26 -6.98 -7.70 -15.65
C PRO A 26 -6.86 -7.96 -14.15
N ARG A 27 -6.14 -9.02 -13.77
CA ARG A 27 -5.80 -9.30 -12.36
C ARG A 27 -5.02 -8.15 -11.72
N LEU A 28 -4.01 -7.59 -12.39
CA LEU A 28 -3.25 -6.46 -11.85
C LEU A 28 -4.10 -5.20 -11.78
N LEU A 29 -4.92 -4.95 -12.81
CA LEU A 29 -5.85 -3.82 -12.86
C LEU A 29 -6.85 -3.84 -11.70
N LEU A 30 -7.30 -5.04 -11.28
CA LEU A 30 -8.18 -5.21 -10.13
C LEU A 30 -7.53 -4.75 -8.80
N PHE A 31 -6.20 -4.85 -8.69
CA PHE A 31 -5.43 -4.39 -7.52
C PHE A 31 -4.95 -2.94 -7.63
N LEU A 32 -5.29 -2.21 -8.71
CA LEU A 32 -4.88 -0.81 -8.89
C LEU A 32 -5.23 0.11 -7.71
N PRO A 33 -6.45 0.10 -7.15
CA PRO A 33 -6.80 0.99 -6.05
C PRO A 33 -5.86 0.83 -4.85
N ARG A 34 -5.37 -0.38 -4.63
CA ARG A 34 -4.40 -0.69 -3.57
C ARG A 34 -3.02 -0.13 -3.84
N PHE A 35 -2.52 -0.23 -5.07
CA PHE A 35 -1.22 0.36 -5.42
C PHE A 35 -1.24 1.88 -5.38
N ILE A 36 -2.37 2.48 -5.79
CA ILE A 36 -2.59 3.92 -5.69
C ILE A 36 -2.58 4.34 -4.22
N SER A 37 -3.39 3.71 -3.36
CA SER A 37 -3.43 3.99 -1.92
C SER A 37 -2.06 3.89 -1.25
N HIS A 38 -1.25 2.89 -1.62
CA HIS A 38 0.13 2.77 -1.15
C HIS A 38 1.02 3.93 -1.62
N GLY A 39 0.88 4.37 -2.87
CA GLY A 39 1.56 5.55 -3.42
C GLY A 39 1.24 6.83 -2.64
N LEU A 40 -0.04 7.03 -2.33
CA LEU A 40 -0.48 8.16 -1.51
C LEU A 40 0.17 8.13 -0.11
N PHE A 41 0.19 6.97 0.54
CA PHE A 41 0.78 6.81 1.86
C PHE A 41 2.28 7.11 1.86
N VAL A 42 3.02 6.68 0.84
CA VAL A 42 4.46 6.97 0.75
C VAL A 42 4.73 8.46 0.56
N SER A 43 3.98 9.13 -0.33
CA SER A 43 4.10 10.58 -0.49
C SER A 43 3.81 11.34 0.81
N PHE A 44 2.87 10.84 1.62
CA PHE A 44 2.57 11.43 2.92
C PHE A 44 3.77 11.43 3.86
N TYR A 45 4.41 10.28 4.08
CA TYR A 45 5.50 10.20 5.05
C TYR A 45 6.86 10.65 4.50
N MET A 46 7.10 10.56 3.20
CA MET A 46 8.37 11.01 2.60
C MET A 46 8.43 12.52 2.46
N ILE A 47 7.30 13.20 2.28
CA ILE A 47 7.29 14.58 1.78
C ILE A 47 6.37 15.47 2.62
N ILE A 48 5.10 15.11 2.78
CA ILE A 48 4.13 15.96 3.48
C ILE A 48 4.48 16.10 4.97
N TYR A 49 4.70 14.98 5.66
CA TYR A 49 5.01 15.00 7.09
C TYR A 49 6.37 15.69 7.41
N PRO A 50 7.51 15.32 6.81
CA PRO A 50 8.78 15.98 7.11
C PRO A 50 8.81 17.46 6.71
N SER A 51 8.12 17.86 5.63
CA SER A 51 8.00 19.29 5.30
C SER A 51 7.23 20.07 6.37
N THR A 52 6.15 19.50 6.93
CA THR A 52 5.42 20.15 8.03
C THR A 52 6.27 20.30 9.29
N LEU A 53 7.16 19.33 9.57
CA LEU A 53 8.13 19.43 10.66
C LEU A 53 9.16 20.55 10.41
N GLN A 54 9.60 20.72 9.17
CA GLN A 54 10.58 21.74 8.78
C GLN A 54 9.98 23.17 8.80
N TYR A 55 8.70 23.32 8.48
CA TYR A 55 8.00 24.60 8.51
C TYR A 55 7.45 24.99 9.90
N SER A 56 7.50 24.09 10.87
CA SER A 56 7.08 24.39 12.25
C SER A 56 8.16 25.19 12.99
N SER A 57 7.96 26.50 13.11
CA SER A 57 8.92 27.42 13.77
C SER A 57 9.17 27.10 15.24
N ILE A 58 8.15 26.59 15.95
CA ILE A 58 8.24 26.18 17.36
C ILE A 58 9.19 24.98 17.53
N LEU A 59 9.16 24.05 16.59
CA LEU A 59 9.91 22.81 16.66
C LEU A 59 11.33 22.96 16.09
N ALA A 60 11.47 23.70 14.99
CA ALA A 60 12.75 24.01 14.38
C ALA A 60 13.68 24.84 15.30
N SER A 61 13.12 25.76 16.08
CA SER A 61 13.89 26.59 17.02
C SER A 61 14.37 25.80 18.25
N ARG A 62 13.56 24.84 18.73
CA ARG A 62 13.87 24.05 19.94
C ARG A 62 14.73 22.81 19.65
N TYR A 63 14.61 22.23 18.46
CA TYR A 63 15.32 20.99 18.08
C TYR A 63 15.79 21.07 16.61
N PRO A 64 16.99 21.61 16.33
CA PRO A 64 17.49 21.76 14.96
C PRO A 64 17.74 20.43 14.22
N MET A 65 17.84 19.31 14.95
CA MET A 65 18.09 17.97 14.40
C MET A 65 16.82 17.09 14.30
N LEU A 66 15.63 17.69 14.32
CA LEU A 66 14.36 16.96 14.35
C LEU A 66 14.18 15.98 13.18
N THR A 67 14.57 16.38 11.97
CA THR A 67 14.50 15.53 10.77
C THR A 67 15.38 14.28 10.89
N ALA A 68 16.51 14.37 11.60
CA ALA A 68 17.38 13.22 11.85
C ALA A 68 16.72 12.22 12.82
N TYR A 69 16.06 12.72 13.88
CA TYR A 69 15.29 11.88 14.80
C TYR A 69 14.11 11.20 14.11
N TYR A 70 13.42 11.92 13.21
CA TYR A 70 12.37 11.37 12.35
C TYR A 70 12.89 10.20 11.51
N ALA A 71 13.97 10.42 10.76
CA ALA A 71 14.55 9.39 9.90
C ALA A 71 15.02 8.16 10.69
N PHE A 72 15.68 8.37 11.84
CA PHE A 72 16.16 7.28 12.68
C PHE A 72 15.01 6.45 13.26
N ALA A 73 13.96 7.11 13.78
CA ALA A 73 12.79 6.43 14.31
C ALA A 73 12.02 5.67 13.22
N MET A 74 11.96 6.21 12.00
CA MET A 74 11.37 5.53 10.85
C MET A 74 12.16 4.26 10.49
N CYS A 75 13.49 4.34 10.39
CA CYS A 75 14.34 3.17 10.15
C CYS A 75 14.21 2.11 11.25
N ALA A 76 14.08 2.52 12.51
CA ALA A 76 13.82 1.62 13.63
C ALA A 76 12.48 0.90 13.46
N GLY A 77 11.42 1.62 13.08
CA GLY A 77 10.10 1.06 12.76
C GLY A 77 10.14 0.05 11.62
N CYS A 78 10.88 0.35 10.55
CA CYS A 78 11.05 -0.57 9.42
C CYS A 78 11.77 -1.86 9.83
N THR A 79 12.86 -1.73 10.57
CA THR A 79 13.65 -2.86 11.05
C THR A 79 12.83 -3.76 11.97
N PHE A 80 12.08 -3.15 12.89
CA PHE A 80 11.17 -3.86 13.78
C PHE A 80 10.05 -4.58 13.00
N GLY A 81 9.44 -3.92 12.02
CA GLY A 81 8.43 -4.53 11.14
C GLY A 81 8.97 -5.76 10.40
N GLY A 82 10.16 -5.66 9.80
CA GLY A 82 10.78 -6.78 9.09
C GLY A 82 11.07 -7.96 10.00
N PHE A 83 11.59 -7.68 11.21
CA PHE A 83 11.87 -8.72 12.21
C PHE A 83 10.59 -9.38 12.74
N LEU A 84 9.48 -8.65 12.83
CA LEU A 84 8.19 -9.20 13.28
C LEU A 84 7.50 -10.03 12.18
N ILE A 85 7.54 -9.56 10.93
CA ILE A 85 6.83 -10.22 9.82
C ILE A 85 7.51 -11.53 9.42
N ALA A 86 8.84 -11.59 9.43
CA ALA A 86 9.60 -12.79 9.02
C ALA A 86 9.21 -14.09 9.78
N PRO A 87 9.16 -14.12 11.13
CA PRO A 87 8.71 -15.29 11.87
C PRO A 87 7.20 -15.51 11.75
N LEU A 88 6.41 -14.43 11.66
CA LEU A 88 4.96 -14.52 11.61
C LEU A 88 4.47 -15.15 10.30
N ASN A 89 5.15 -14.84 9.19
CA ASN A 89 4.92 -15.45 7.89
C ASN A 89 5.33 -16.94 7.84
N ARG A 90 6.28 -17.38 8.68
CA ARG A 90 6.64 -18.81 8.81
C ARG A 90 5.63 -19.59 9.64
N ARG A 91 5.02 -18.94 10.64
CA ARG A 91 4.13 -19.58 11.62
C ARG A 91 2.71 -19.79 11.11
N PHE A 92 2.23 -18.94 10.22
CA PHE A 92 0.85 -18.92 9.76
C PHE A 92 0.78 -19.07 8.24
N HIS A 93 0.08 -20.11 7.76
CA HIS A 93 -0.23 -20.30 6.34
C HIS A 93 -1.07 -19.10 5.85
N ASP A 94 -0.70 -18.47 4.73
CA ASP A 94 -1.36 -17.31 4.12
C ASP A 94 -1.43 -16.01 4.95
N PHE A 95 -0.60 -15.89 5.99
CA PHE A 95 -0.52 -14.66 6.79
C PHE A 95 -0.13 -13.43 5.98
N GLY A 96 0.70 -13.60 4.96
CA GLY A 96 1.14 -12.52 4.09
C GLY A 96 0.05 -11.90 3.19
N LEU A 97 -1.13 -12.54 3.08
CA LEU A 97 -2.20 -12.10 2.19
C LEU A 97 -3.20 -11.21 2.95
N ARG A 98 -4.18 -11.80 3.66
CA ARG A 98 -5.27 -11.06 4.32
C ARG A 98 -4.86 -10.39 5.65
N PRO A 99 -4.30 -11.09 6.65
CA PRO A 99 -4.13 -10.51 7.98
C PRO A 99 -3.05 -9.42 8.00
N LEU A 100 -1.97 -9.59 7.23
CA LEU A 100 -0.94 -8.57 7.10
C LEU A 100 -1.48 -7.28 6.47
N TYR A 101 -2.42 -7.38 5.52
CA TYR A 101 -3.07 -6.22 4.93
C TYR A 101 -3.97 -5.47 5.92
N TYR A 102 -4.78 -6.17 6.72
CA TYR A 102 -5.60 -5.53 7.76
C TYR A 102 -4.76 -4.84 8.83
N ILE A 103 -3.66 -5.45 9.27
CA ILE A 103 -2.71 -4.82 10.20
C ILE A 103 -2.17 -3.53 9.58
N THR A 104 -1.76 -3.59 8.31
CA THR A 104 -1.24 -2.43 7.58
C THR A 104 -2.28 -1.31 7.50
N ALA A 105 -3.51 -1.62 7.12
CA ALA A 105 -4.59 -0.63 7.02
C ALA A 105 -4.93 -0.02 8.39
N GLY A 106 -4.97 -0.83 9.44
CA GLY A 106 -5.19 -0.37 10.81
C GLY A 106 -4.12 0.60 11.29
N VAL A 107 -2.84 0.25 11.10
CA VAL A 107 -1.72 1.14 11.47
C VAL A 107 -1.74 2.43 10.65
N GLN A 108 -2.06 2.37 9.35
CA GLN A 108 -2.18 3.58 8.52
C GLN A 108 -3.29 4.52 9.03
N LEU A 109 -4.47 4.00 9.33
CA LEU A 109 -5.59 4.80 9.86
C LEU A 109 -5.25 5.43 11.21
N ILE A 110 -4.63 4.66 12.12
CA ILE A 110 -4.16 5.17 13.42
C ILE A 110 -3.13 6.29 13.19
N THR A 111 -2.21 6.09 12.25
CA THR A 111 -1.17 7.08 11.96
C THR A 111 -1.75 8.36 11.36
N TYR A 112 -2.74 8.28 10.48
CA TYR A 112 -3.46 9.46 9.99
C TYR A 112 -4.24 10.18 11.09
N ALA A 113 -4.85 9.44 12.02
CA ALA A 113 -5.55 10.02 13.16
C ALA A 113 -4.57 10.75 14.11
N ILE A 114 -3.45 10.13 14.45
CA ILE A 114 -2.43 10.75 15.32
C ILE A 114 -1.77 11.95 14.61
N ALA A 115 -1.54 11.86 13.29
CA ALA A 115 -0.98 12.96 12.52
C ALA A 115 -1.92 14.18 12.42
N THR A 116 -3.24 13.96 12.31
CA THR A 116 -4.22 15.07 12.32
C THR A 116 -4.41 15.69 13.71
N LEU A 117 -4.17 14.93 14.79
CA LEU A 117 -4.18 15.41 16.16
C LEU A 117 -2.88 16.17 16.53
N SER A 118 -1.74 15.74 15.99
CA SER A 118 -0.42 16.29 16.35
C SER A 118 -0.02 17.54 15.58
N VAL A 119 -0.65 17.83 14.43
CA VAL A 119 -0.24 18.95 13.57
C VAL A 119 -1.40 19.93 13.34
N PRO A 120 -1.20 21.24 13.59
CA PRO A 120 -2.23 22.25 13.41
C PRO A 120 -2.56 22.45 11.92
N ASN A 121 -3.78 22.91 11.67
CA ASN A 121 -4.52 22.85 10.40
C ASN A 121 -3.83 23.51 9.17
N TRP A 122 -2.80 24.35 9.41
CA TRP A 122 -2.15 25.19 8.40
C TRP A 122 -0.61 25.04 8.33
N SER A 123 -0.03 24.08 9.05
CA SER A 123 1.44 23.91 9.13
C SER A 123 2.11 23.45 7.82
N THR A 124 1.34 23.13 6.77
CA THR A 124 1.84 22.67 5.47
C THR A 124 2.22 23.82 4.52
N ALA A 125 1.70 25.03 4.74
CA ALA A 125 1.85 26.14 3.77
C ALA A 125 2.31 27.46 4.39
N ARG A 126 2.23 27.63 5.71
CA ARG A 126 2.69 28.84 6.41
C ARG A 126 3.37 28.47 7.73
N PRO A 127 4.43 29.19 8.14
CA PRO A 127 4.94 29.08 9.50
C PRO A 127 3.86 29.57 10.47
N SER A 128 3.11 28.64 11.04
CA SER A 128 2.04 28.94 12.00
C SER A 128 2.59 28.89 13.43
N SER A 129 2.49 29.99 14.14
CA SER A 129 2.72 30.12 15.59
C SER A 129 1.50 29.70 16.43
N GLU A 130 0.47 29.12 15.81
CA GLU A 130 -0.71 28.63 16.51
C GLU A 130 -0.39 27.37 17.31
N SER A 131 -0.87 27.34 18.56
CA SER A 131 -0.79 26.19 19.44
C SER A 131 -1.50 24.99 18.82
N ALA A 132 -0.75 23.95 18.48
CA ALA A 132 -1.30 22.62 18.25
C ALA A 132 -2.06 22.16 19.51
N TYR A 133 -3.13 21.38 19.36
CA TYR A 133 -3.92 20.84 20.48
C TYR A 133 -3.09 19.96 21.43
N LEU A 134 -1.96 19.42 20.95
CA LEU A 134 -0.90 18.80 21.74
C LEU A 134 0.36 19.68 21.66
N GLU A 135 1.01 19.96 22.78
CA GLU A 135 2.35 20.57 22.75
C GLU A 135 3.27 19.73 21.85
N PRO A 136 3.91 20.34 20.83
CA PRO A 136 4.72 19.59 19.90
C PRO A 136 6.00 19.12 20.63
N HIS A 137 5.98 17.84 21.02
CA HIS A 137 7.05 17.16 21.75
C HIS A 137 7.73 16.13 20.83
N VAL A 138 9.06 16.02 20.91
CA VAL A 138 9.88 15.13 20.05
C VAL A 138 9.42 13.67 20.13
N VAL A 139 8.94 13.25 21.30
CA VAL A 139 8.41 11.88 21.52
C VAL A 139 7.26 11.57 20.57
N TRP A 140 6.32 12.49 20.34
CA TRP A 140 5.20 12.26 19.43
C TRP A 140 5.66 12.11 17.98
N VAL A 141 6.65 12.92 17.56
CA VAL A 141 7.27 12.80 16.24
C VAL A 141 7.93 11.43 16.09
N CYS A 142 8.71 10.98 17.08
CA CYS A 142 9.34 9.66 17.04
C CYS A 142 8.32 8.52 17.00
N VAL A 143 7.23 8.59 17.77
CA VAL A 143 6.17 7.58 17.75
C VAL A 143 5.49 7.51 16.38
N ILE A 144 5.14 8.66 15.80
CA ILE A 144 4.53 8.72 14.46
C ILE A 144 5.50 8.16 13.41
N SER A 145 6.76 8.57 13.45
CA SER A 145 7.82 8.09 12.54
C SER A 145 7.99 6.58 12.60
N PHE A 146 8.00 6.03 13.81
CA PHE A 146 8.10 4.59 14.04
C PHE A 146 6.90 3.84 13.45
N LEU A 147 5.67 4.32 13.69
CA LEU A 147 4.45 3.74 13.11
C LEU A 147 4.43 3.83 11.58
N LEU A 148 4.93 4.93 11.01
CA LEU A 148 5.07 5.12 9.56
C LEU A 148 6.03 4.08 8.96
N GLY A 149 7.21 3.89 9.56
CA GLY A 149 8.16 2.88 9.11
C GLY A 149 7.64 1.45 9.24
N PHE A 150 6.94 1.16 10.34
CA PHE A 150 6.28 -0.13 10.54
C PHE A 150 5.24 -0.41 9.45
N ALA A 151 4.35 0.57 9.18
CA ALA A 151 3.32 0.47 8.15
C ALA A 151 3.91 0.33 6.73
N ASP A 152 5.01 1.01 6.43
CA ASP A 152 5.67 0.88 5.12
C ASP A 152 6.21 -0.54 4.89
N THR A 153 6.82 -1.11 5.93
CA THR A 153 7.39 -2.47 5.85
C THR A 153 6.31 -3.53 5.73
N THR A 154 5.20 -3.42 6.48
CA THR A 154 4.08 -4.35 6.35
C THR A 154 3.38 -4.22 4.99
N ASN A 155 3.29 -3.00 4.44
CA ASN A 155 2.70 -2.78 3.12
C ASN A 155 3.59 -3.34 2.00
N THR A 156 4.91 -3.15 2.07
CA THR A 156 5.85 -3.72 1.11
C THR A 156 5.87 -5.25 1.18
N ALA A 157 5.81 -5.83 2.39
CA ALA A 157 5.75 -7.27 2.57
C ALA A 157 4.45 -7.87 1.98
N SER A 158 3.29 -7.29 2.28
CA SER A 158 2.02 -7.74 1.68
C SER A 158 2.03 -7.60 0.16
N ASN A 159 2.54 -6.49 -0.38
CA ASN A 159 2.70 -6.29 -1.82
C ASN A 159 3.55 -7.37 -2.49
N SER A 160 4.66 -7.78 -1.87
CA SER A 160 5.50 -8.86 -2.39
C SER A 160 4.74 -10.19 -2.47
N VAL A 161 4.03 -10.55 -1.40
CA VAL A 161 3.24 -11.80 -1.34
C VAL A 161 2.13 -11.80 -2.39
N ILE A 162 1.38 -10.70 -2.53
CA ILE A 162 0.30 -10.60 -3.51
C ILE A 162 0.84 -10.62 -4.94
N CYS A 163 1.95 -9.94 -5.21
CA CYS A 163 2.60 -9.98 -6.53
C CYS A 163 3.10 -11.37 -6.90
N SER A 164 3.53 -12.16 -5.93
CA SER A 164 3.91 -13.56 -6.16
C SER A 164 2.73 -14.49 -6.48
N ARG A 165 1.53 -14.15 -5.99
CA ARG A 165 0.30 -14.93 -6.18
C ARG A 165 -0.50 -14.53 -7.42
N MET A 166 -0.43 -13.26 -7.84
CA MET A 166 -1.23 -12.74 -8.98
C MET A 166 -0.90 -13.42 -10.33
N ILE A 167 0.40 -13.56 -10.64
CA ILE A 167 0.90 -14.17 -11.87
C ILE A 167 2.04 -15.13 -11.51
N ARG A 168 1.73 -16.43 -11.49
CA ARG A 168 2.70 -17.49 -11.21
C ARG A 168 3.84 -17.43 -12.24
N GLY A 169 5.08 -17.48 -11.77
CA GLY A 169 6.29 -17.46 -12.62
C GLY A 169 6.76 -16.08 -13.10
N ARG A 170 6.00 -14.99 -12.88
CA ARG A 170 6.40 -13.62 -13.31
C ARG A 170 6.31 -12.57 -12.19
N ALA A 171 6.50 -12.99 -10.94
CA ALA A 171 6.35 -12.14 -9.75
C ALA A 171 7.18 -10.84 -9.79
N SER A 172 8.40 -10.88 -10.35
CA SER A 172 9.27 -9.71 -10.52
C SER A 172 8.66 -8.67 -11.46
N HIS A 173 8.14 -9.10 -12.61
CA HIS A 173 7.46 -8.23 -13.58
C HIS A 173 6.19 -7.62 -13.00
N THR A 174 5.42 -8.42 -12.23
CA THR A 174 4.20 -7.95 -11.56
C THR A 174 4.51 -6.94 -10.46
N TYR A 175 5.57 -7.16 -9.69
CA TYR A 175 6.03 -6.21 -8.67
C TYR A 175 6.52 -4.89 -9.29
N ALA A 176 7.25 -4.95 -10.41
CA ALA A 176 7.67 -3.76 -11.14
C ALA A 176 6.47 -2.96 -11.68
N ALA A 177 5.47 -3.64 -12.26
CA ALA A 177 4.25 -3.00 -12.73
C ALA A 177 3.45 -2.35 -11.58
N ALA A 178 3.34 -3.01 -10.42
CA ALA A 178 2.74 -2.42 -9.22
C ALA A 178 3.47 -1.15 -8.76
N ARG A 179 4.82 -1.17 -8.77
CA ARG A 179 5.66 0.00 -8.43
C ARG A 179 5.54 1.14 -9.45
N PHE A 180 5.24 0.85 -10.71
CA PHE A 180 4.97 1.88 -11.72
C PHE A 180 3.71 2.68 -11.37
N TYR A 181 2.58 2.01 -11.10
CA TYR A 181 1.34 2.69 -10.69
C TYR A 181 1.47 3.46 -9.38
N PHE A 182 2.17 2.86 -8.42
CA PHE A 182 2.57 3.50 -7.19
C PHE A 182 3.32 4.83 -7.44
N GLY A 183 4.30 4.83 -8.34
CA GLY A 183 5.10 6.01 -8.66
C GLY A 183 4.28 7.12 -9.33
N VAL A 184 3.38 6.75 -10.24
CA VAL A 184 2.45 7.70 -10.88
C VAL A 184 1.53 8.34 -9.83
N ALA A 185 0.95 7.54 -8.93
CA ALA A 185 0.10 8.05 -7.85
C ALA A 185 0.88 8.99 -6.92
N ALA A 186 2.10 8.62 -6.54
CA ALA A 186 2.96 9.44 -5.70
C ALA A 186 3.32 10.79 -6.36
N ALA A 187 3.58 10.79 -7.68
CA ALA A 187 3.87 11.99 -8.45
C ALA A 187 2.66 12.93 -8.54
N ILE A 188 1.44 12.40 -8.73
CA ILE A 188 0.22 13.22 -8.75
C ILE A 188 0.04 13.93 -7.39
N VAL A 189 0.18 13.21 -6.28
CA VAL A 189 0.10 13.80 -4.93
C VAL A 189 1.15 14.87 -4.73
N LEU A 190 2.36 14.64 -5.24
CA LEU A 190 3.44 15.61 -5.14
C LEU A 190 3.09 16.96 -5.75
N PHE A 191 2.47 16.96 -6.94
CA PHE A 191 1.99 18.18 -7.58
C PHE A 191 0.77 18.79 -6.85
N CYS A 192 -0.08 17.96 -6.23
CA CYS A 192 -1.23 18.44 -5.45
C CYS A 192 -0.88 18.92 -4.03
N SER A 193 0.25 18.48 -3.48
CA SER A 193 0.70 18.75 -2.11
C SER A 193 0.68 20.23 -1.70
N PRO A 194 1.15 21.20 -2.51
CA PRO A 194 1.16 22.61 -2.10
C PRO A 194 -0.22 23.28 -2.12
N MET A 195 -1.24 22.65 -2.70
CA MET A 195 -2.58 23.25 -2.89
C MET A 195 -3.59 22.88 -1.79
N LEU A 196 -3.30 21.89 -0.93
CA LEU A 196 -4.26 21.30 0.01
C LEU A 196 -3.82 21.38 1.48
N SER A 197 -4.75 21.74 2.37
CA SER A 197 -4.56 21.71 3.83
C SER A 197 -4.36 20.28 4.35
N MET A 198 -3.66 20.14 5.48
CA MET A 198 -3.24 18.86 6.06
C MET A 198 -4.41 17.96 6.48
N LYS A 199 -5.52 18.54 6.97
CA LYS A 199 -6.74 17.78 7.28
C LYS A 199 -7.41 17.23 6.02
N LEU A 200 -7.38 17.99 4.92
CA LEU A 200 -7.96 17.52 3.66
C LEU A 200 -7.16 16.34 3.11
N HIS A 201 -5.82 16.40 3.15
CA HIS A 201 -4.96 15.28 2.79
C HIS A 201 -5.25 14.03 3.63
N ALA A 202 -5.38 14.18 4.95
CA ALA A 202 -5.67 13.04 5.82
C ALA A 202 -7.06 12.43 5.56
N MET A 203 -8.09 13.25 5.31
CA MET A 203 -9.42 12.73 4.96
C MET A 203 -9.42 12.00 3.61
N ILE A 204 -8.70 12.53 2.62
CA ILE A 204 -8.55 11.88 1.31
C ILE A 204 -7.78 10.56 1.46
N PHE A 205 -6.69 10.54 2.22
CA PHE A 205 -5.93 9.31 2.43
C PHE A 205 -6.71 8.27 3.23
N ALA A 206 -7.48 8.68 4.23
CA ALA A 206 -8.35 7.77 4.97
C ALA A 206 -9.45 7.18 4.08
N SER A 207 -10.14 7.99 3.27
CA SER A 207 -11.20 7.51 2.38
C SER A 207 -10.65 6.58 1.29
N VAL A 208 -9.51 6.92 0.68
CA VAL A 208 -8.86 6.06 -0.32
C VAL A 208 -8.37 4.75 0.31
N THR A 209 -7.89 4.77 1.56
CA THR A 209 -7.49 3.54 2.28
C THR A 209 -8.68 2.63 2.54
N ILE A 210 -9.84 3.20 2.90
CA ILE A 210 -11.08 2.42 3.09
C ILE A 210 -11.56 1.82 1.76
N ILE A 211 -11.58 2.60 0.69
CA ILE A 211 -11.95 2.12 -0.66
C ILE A 211 -10.98 1.02 -1.11
N SER A 212 -9.67 1.21 -0.90
CA SER A 212 -8.67 0.20 -1.18
C SER A 212 -8.92 -1.08 -0.38
N MET A 213 -9.38 -0.98 0.87
CA MET A 213 -9.64 -2.16 1.69
C MET A 213 -10.83 -2.97 1.18
N ILE A 214 -11.90 -2.29 0.75
CA ILE A 214 -13.06 -2.94 0.12
C ILE A 214 -12.65 -3.60 -1.20
N SER A 215 -11.95 -2.85 -2.07
CA SER A 215 -11.46 -3.35 -3.35
C SER A 215 -10.50 -4.54 -3.17
N TYR A 216 -9.65 -4.49 -2.15
CA TYR A 216 -8.72 -5.58 -1.84
C TYR A 216 -9.45 -6.87 -1.46
N ASN A 217 -10.46 -6.79 -0.59
CA ASN A 217 -11.23 -7.98 -0.18
C ASN A 217 -11.96 -8.61 -1.37
N PHE A 218 -12.54 -7.80 -2.24
CA PHE A 218 -13.16 -8.27 -3.48
C PHE A 218 -12.13 -8.93 -4.40
N ALA A 219 -10.98 -8.29 -4.59
CA ALA A 219 -9.92 -8.76 -5.48
C ALA A 219 -9.27 -10.07 -4.99
N VAL A 220 -9.06 -10.21 -3.67
CA VAL A 220 -8.54 -11.44 -3.05
C VAL A 220 -9.55 -12.57 -3.15
N ASN A 221 -10.84 -12.31 -2.89
CA ASN A 221 -11.87 -13.34 -3.09
C ASN A 221 -11.89 -13.84 -4.54
N HIS A 222 -11.77 -12.94 -5.52
CA HIS A 222 -11.71 -13.33 -6.93
C HIS A 222 -10.43 -14.09 -7.30
N LEU A 223 -9.29 -13.76 -6.67
CA LEU A 223 -8.04 -14.51 -6.82
C LEU A 223 -8.18 -15.93 -6.25
N GLU A 224 -8.70 -16.09 -5.04
CA GLU A 224 -8.88 -17.40 -4.40
C GLU A 224 -9.83 -18.30 -5.18
N ILE A 225 -10.95 -17.77 -5.70
CA ILE A 225 -11.87 -18.51 -6.59
C ILE A 225 -11.18 -18.93 -7.89
N SER A 226 -10.20 -18.15 -8.35
CA SER A 226 -9.42 -18.49 -9.55
C SER A 226 -8.32 -19.52 -9.28
N GLU A 227 -7.81 -19.62 -8.04
CA GLU A 227 -6.81 -20.61 -7.64
C GLU A 227 -7.42 -21.96 -7.23
N ASP A 228 -8.67 -21.98 -6.77
CA ASP A 228 -9.39 -23.18 -6.33
C ASP A 228 -10.54 -23.57 -7.30
N PRO A 229 -10.30 -24.49 -8.25
CA PRO A 229 -11.31 -24.91 -9.23
C PRO A 229 -12.54 -25.57 -8.59
N THR A 230 -12.43 -26.11 -7.37
CA THR A 230 -13.54 -26.76 -6.65
C THR A 230 -14.59 -25.75 -6.17
N LYS A 231 -14.23 -24.46 -6.06
CA LYS A 231 -15.15 -23.38 -5.66
C LYS A 231 -15.92 -22.76 -6.84
N LYS A 232 -15.37 -22.85 -8.07
CA LYS A 232 -16.08 -22.41 -9.28
C LYS A 232 -17.31 -23.26 -9.57
N GLU A 233 -17.21 -24.56 -9.36
CA GLU A 233 -18.31 -25.52 -9.54
C GLU A 233 -19.49 -25.26 -8.59
N ASN A 234 -19.24 -24.65 -7.42
CA ASN A 234 -20.28 -24.28 -6.44
C ASN A 234 -20.90 -22.89 -6.70
N LEU A 235 -20.35 -22.08 -7.61
CA LEU A 235 -20.85 -20.74 -7.94
C LEU A 235 -21.59 -20.65 -9.27
N GLU A 236 -21.52 -21.70 -10.11
CA GLU A 236 -22.41 -21.89 -11.24
C GLU A 236 -23.63 -22.68 -10.76
N PRO A 237 -24.78 -22.05 -10.42
CA PRO A 237 -26.00 -22.82 -10.26
C PRO A 237 -26.28 -23.50 -11.59
N GLN A 238 -26.68 -24.76 -11.53
CA GLN A 238 -27.05 -25.65 -12.63
C GLN A 238 -27.99 -24.99 -13.65
N THR A 239 -27.44 -24.18 -14.56
CA THR A 239 -28.20 -23.49 -15.62
C THR A 239 -27.97 -24.16 -16.97
N SER A 240 -27.38 -25.36 -16.98
CA SER A 240 -27.19 -26.16 -18.20
C SER A 240 -28.08 -27.41 -18.27
N ASN A 241 -28.74 -27.83 -17.19
CA ASN A 241 -29.55 -29.06 -17.16
C ASN A 241 -31.07 -28.85 -17.35
N GLN A 242 -31.53 -27.65 -17.73
CA GLN A 242 -32.96 -27.37 -17.94
C GLN A 242 -33.34 -27.02 -19.39
N VAL A 243 -32.39 -26.89 -20.32
CA VAL A 243 -32.71 -26.55 -21.72
C VAL A 243 -32.85 -27.78 -22.63
N GLU A 244 -32.26 -28.92 -22.27
CA GLU A 244 -32.27 -30.14 -23.12
C GLU A 244 -33.45 -31.11 -22.84
N SER A 245 -34.46 -30.68 -22.06
CA SER A 245 -35.64 -31.48 -21.71
C SER A 245 -36.98 -30.88 -22.18
N ARG A 246 -36.97 -29.89 -23.08
CA ARG A 246 -38.19 -29.40 -23.76
C ARG A 246 -38.12 -29.61 -25.27
N SER A 247 -38.01 -30.87 -25.66
CA SER A 247 -38.60 -31.37 -26.90
C SER A 247 -39.38 -32.64 -26.61
N PRO A 248 -40.72 -32.54 -26.61
CA PRO A 248 -41.53 -33.64 -27.10
C PRO A 248 -42.37 -33.14 -28.29
N LEU A 249 -42.19 -33.86 -29.40
CA LEU A 249 -43.18 -34.20 -30.44
C LEU A 249 -44.11 -33.08 -30.95
#